data_AF-A0A1L8SVA4-F1
#
_entry.id   AF-A0A1L8SVA4-F1
#
_cell.length_a   1.000
_cell.length_b   1.000
_cell.length_c   1.000
_cell.angle_alpha   90.00
_cell.angle_beta   90.00
_cell.angle_gamma   90.00
#
_symmetry.space_group_name_H-M   'P 1'
#
loop_
_entity.id
_entity.type
_entity.pdbx_description
1 polymer ?
#
loop_
_entity_poly.entity_id
_entity_poly.type
_entity_poly.pdbx_seq_one_letter_code
_entity_poly.pdbx_strand_id
1 'polypeptide(L)'
;MMTEFENNAIEVMLTAGISEEHIQRQKKAFIKAAELEDYYDPVADNEGPSKEIPVQKISGIKGKEKLAGESVYDLFMGVTGECDTEKIKEHLHSLQKNGLAFQQAFYSGDFNLEPVHQLQFNYYQEDDCYILQEQGLHRLVAAKMFDAPYLSGVVTVYELNEANKKLYAEYISLKELLRLTDMKGMTLDLFREKNNF
;
A
#
# COMPACT_ATOMS: atom_id res chain seq x y z
N MET A 1 -23.24 6.28 -8.91
CA MET A 1 -24.06 5.06 -9.07
C MET A 1 -23.08 3.90 -8.93
N MET A 2 -23.31 2.99 -7.99
CA MET A 2 -22.38 1.88 -7.75
C MET A 2 -22.37 0.93 -8.95
N THR A 3 -21.21 0.34 -9.25
CA THR A 3 -21.09 -0.62 -10.36
C THR A 3 -21.75 -1.95 -10.00
N GLU A 4 -22.11 -2.77 -11.00
CA GLU A 4 -22.64 -4.12 -10.77
C GLU A 4 -21.64 -4.98 -9.97
N PHE A 5 -20.35 -4.84 -10.28
CA PHE A 5 -19.28 -5.50 -9.54
C PHE A 5 -19.22 -5.06 -8.06
N GLU A 6 -19.28 -3.76 -7.80
CA GLU A 6 -19.22 -3.18 -6.45
C GLU A 6 -20.38 -3.68 -5.59
N ASN A 7 -21.60 -3.70 -6.12
CA ASN A 7 -22.77 -4.21 -5.40
C ASN A 7 -22.62 -5.69 -5.03
N ASN A 8 -22.20 -6.52 -5.99
CA ASN A 8 -21.97 -7.95 -5.77
C ASN A 8 -20.87 -8.18 -4.72
N ALA A 9 -19.74 -7.48 -4.85
CA ALA A 9 -18.64 -7.58 -3.90
C ALA A 9 -19.06 -7.24 -2.47
N ILE A 10 -19.81 -6.16 -2.28
CA ILE A 10 -20.34 -5.77 -0.97
C ILE A 10 -21.28 -6.84 -0.42
N GLU A 11 -22.20 -7.36 -1.23
CA GLU A 11 -23.14 -8.40 -0.82
C GLU A 11 -22.42 -9.67 -0.35
N VAL A 12 -21.40 -10.12 -1.10
CA VAL A 12 -20.57 -11.27 -0.74
C VAL A 12 -19.86 -11.04 0.59
N MET A 13 -19.26 -9.86 0.79
CA MET A 13 -18.53 -9.54 2.02
C MET A 13 -19.46 -9.48 3.25
N LEU A 14 -20.61 -8.82 3.12
CA LEU A 14 -21.61 -8.73 4.20
C LEU A 14 -22.15 -10.12 4.56
N THR A 15 -22.44 -10.95 3.56
CA THR A 15 -22.92 -12.32 3.76
C THR A 15 -21.86 -13.19 4.46
N ALA A 16 -20.58 -12.97 4.17
CA ALA A 16 -19.47 -13.66 4.82
C ALA A 16 -19.21 -13.19 6.27
N GLY A 17 -19.89 -12.14 6.74
CA GLY A 17 -19.77 -11.63 8.11
C GLY A 17 -18.81 -10.45 8.28
N ILE A 18 -18.33 -9.84 7.18
CA ILE A 18 -17.56 -8.60 7.25
C ILE A 18 -18.53 -7.45 7.53
N SER A 19 -18.23 -6.64 8.55
CA SER A 19 -19.13 -5.55 8.93
C SER A 19 -19.16 -4.42 7.92
N GLU A 20 -20.32 -3.78 7.76
CA GLU A 20 -20.43 -2.56 6.96
C GLU A 20 -19.51 -1.46 7.51
N GLU A 21 -19.38 -1.34 8.83
CA GLU A 21 -18.46 -0.41 9.47
C GLU A 21 -17.03 -0.61 8.95
N HIS A 22 -16.56 -1.87 8.87
CA HIS A 22 -15.24 -2.17 8.33
C HIS A 22 -15.09 -1.73 6.88
N ILE A 23 -16.07 -2.03 6.01
CA ILE A 23 -16.07 -1.62 4.61
C ILE A 23 -15.98 -0.09 4.51
N GLN A 24 -16.74 0.65 5.33
CA GLN A 24 -16.68 2.11 5.37
C GLN A 24 -15.33 2.64 5.88
N ARG A 25 -14.67 1.94 6.82
CA ARG A 25 -13.30 2.28 7.25
C ARG A 25 -12.31 2.12 6.10
N GLN A 26 -12.45 1.08 5.27
CA GLN A 26 -11.53 0.87 4.13
C GLN A 26 -11.66 1.93 3.02
N LYS A 27 -12.80 2.63 2.92
CA LYS A 27 -12.94 3.83 2.07
C LYS A 27 -12.06 5.01 2.52
N LYS A 28 -11.64 4.99 3.78
CA LYS A 28 -10.79 6.04 4.41
C LYS A 28 -9.39 5.51 4.74
N ALA A 29 -9.11 4.25 4.43
CA ALA A 29 -7.79 3.66 4.59
C ALA A 29 -7.01 3.87 3.30
N PHE A 30 -6.02 4.75 3.32
CA PHE A 30 -5.25 5.12 2.15
C PHE A 30 -3.90 4.41 2.12
N ILE A 31 -3.47 4.02 0.91
CA ILE A 31 -2.09 3.58 0.68
C ILE A 31 -1.17 4.78 0.80
N LYS A 32 -0.11 4.66 1.61
CA LYS A 32 0.92 5.69 1.78
C LYS A 32 2.03 5.51 0.74
N ALA A 33 2.67 6.61 0.38
CA ALA A 33 3.90 6.58 -0.40
C ALA A 33 5.01 5.88 0.40
N ALA A 34 5.86 5.12 -0.30
CA ALA A 34 6.94 4.33 0.29
C ALA A 34 8.27 5.12 0.32
N GLU A 35 8.26 6.36 0.84
CA GLU A 35 9.46 7.24 0.87
C GLU A 35 10.45 6.91 2.00
N LEU A 36 10.15 5.91 2.82
CA LEU A 36 10.97 5.54 3.99
C LEU A 36 12.34 4.97 3.61
N GLU A 37 12.50 4.41 2.41
CA GLU A 37 13.76 3.78 2.01
C GLU A 37 14.94 4.74 1.90
N ASP A 38 14.68 6.04 1.74
CA ASP A 38 15.74 7.03 1.52
C ASP A 38 16.60 7.30 2.76
N TYR A 39 16.16 6.87 3.95
CA TYR A 39 16.83 7.18 5.21
C TYR A 39 16.81 6.08 6.27
N TYR A 40 16.55 4.85 5.84
CA TYR A 40 16.61 3.66 6.69
C TYR A 40 17.63 2.67 6.12
N ASP A 41 18.38 2.02 7.01
CA ASP A 41 19.35 1.01 6.63
C ASP A 41 18.83 -0.39 7.00
N PRO A 42 19.07 -1.42 6.16
CA PRO A 42 18.70 -2.79 6.50
C PRO A 42 19.57 -3.29 7.66
N VAL A 43 18.92 -3.88 8.66
CA VAL A 43 19.62 -4.56 9.76
C VAL A 43 20.23 -5.85 9.22
N ALA A 44 21.55 -6.00 9.35
CA ALA A 44 22.27 -7.17 8.87
C ALA A 44 21.71 -8.47 9.46
N ASP A 45 21.61 -9.50 8.61
CA ASP A 45 21.15 -10.86 8.95
C ASP A 45 19.73 -10.93 9.57
N ASN A 46 18.88 -9.93 9.30
CA ASN A 46 17.52 -9.83 9.86
C ASN A 46 16.41 -10.03 8.82
N GLU A 47 16.66 -10.94 7.87
CA GLU A 47 15.66 -11.40 6.90
C GLU A 47 15.12 -12.77 7.30
N GLY A 48 13.80 -12.91 7.38
CA GLY A 48 13.21 -14.19 7.74
C GLY A 48 11.70 -14.31 7.48
N PRO A 49 11.16 -15.54 7.43
CA PRO A 49 9.74 -15.78 7.26
C PRO A 49 8.96 -15.37 8.51
N SER A 50 7.82 -14.73 8.32
CA SER A 50 6.84 -14.41 9.35
C SER A 50 5.44 -14.82 8.89
N LYS A 51 4.62 -15.32 9.81
CA LYS A 51 3.19 -15.59 9.59
C LYS A 51 2.28 -14.56 10.27
N GLU A 52 2.86 -13.61 10.98
CA GLU A 52 2.16 -12.73 11.92
C GLU A 52 2.36 -11.26 11.54
N ILE A 53 2.48 -10.94 10.25
CA ILE A 53 2.62 -9.55 9.78
C ILE A 53 1.26 -8.86 9.92
N PRO A 54 1.09 -7.86 10.82
CA PRO A 54 -0.22 -7.29 11.06
C PRO A 54 -0.69 -6.49 9.84
N VAL A 55 -1.83 -6.88 9.26
CA VAL A 55 -2.33 -6.30 8.00
C VAL A 55 -2.55 -4.79 8.12
N GLN A 56 -2.94 -4.31 9.29
CA GLN A 56 -3.17 -2.89 9.55
C GLN A 56 -1.88 -2.07 9.58
N LYS A 57 -0.73 -2.68 9.89
CA LYS A 57 0.58 -2.00 9.90
C LYS A 57 1.23 -1.91 8.52
N ILE A 58 0.71 -2.63 7.52
CA ILE A 58 1.18 -2.54 6.14
C ILE A 58 0.63 -1.25 5.53
N SER A 59 1.50 -0.25 5.35
CA SER A 59 1.11 1.12 5.01
C SER A 59 1.22 1.43 3.51
N GLY A 60 2.12 0.76 2.80
CA GLY A 60 2.48 1.10 1.43
C GLY A 60 3.00 -0.07 0.62
N ILE A 61 3.26 0.21 -0.65
CA ILE A 61 3.83 -0.72 -1.61
C ILE A 61 4.94 -0.01 -2.36
N LYS A 62 6.13 -0.61 -2.43
CA LYS A 62 7.27 -0.06 -3.15
C LYS A 62 7.03 0.02 -4.65
N GLY A 63 7.50 1.09 -5.29
CA GLY A 63 7.41 1.29 -6.74
C GLY A 63 5.98 1.57 -7.24
N LYS A 64 5.08 1.90 -6.30
CA LYS A 64 3.67 2.20 -6.56
C LYS A 64 3.27 3.54 -5.93
N GLU A 65 4.13 4.54 -6.08
CA GLU A 65 3.94 5.90 -5.54
C GLU A 65 2.69 6.56 -6.13
N LYS A 66 2.30 6.20 -7.36
CA LYS A 66 1.03 6.63 -7.98
C LYS A 66 -0.22 6.15 -7.25
N LEU A 67 -0.11 5.14 -6.38
CA LEU A 67 -1.21 4.69 -5.53
C LEU A 67 -1.33 5.48 -4.23
N ALA A 68 -0.37 6.38 -3.95
CA ALA A 68 -0.41 7.17 -2.74
C ALA A 68 -1.67 8.05 -2.74
N GLY A 69 -2.49 7.91 -1.69
CA GLY A 69 -3.78 8.59 -1.59
C GLY A 69 -4.97 7.84 -2.17
N GLU A 70 -4.75 6.69 -2.82
CA GLU A 70 -5.83 5.79 -3.21
C GLU A 70 -6.33 4.99 -2.01
N SER A 71 -7.65 4.85 -1.89
CA SER A 71 -8.23 4.07 -0.81
C SER A 71 -8.13 2.57 -1.11
N VAL A 72 -8.00 1.77 -0.05
CA VAL A 72 -8.04 0.30 -0.15
C VAL A 72 -9.33 -0.16 -0.84
N TYR A 73 -10.43 0.53 -0.56
CA TYR A 73 -11.72 0.27 -1.21
C TYR A 73 -11.68 0.51 -2.73
N ASP A 74 -11.18 1.66 -3.17
CA ASP A 74 -11.14 2.01 -4.60
C ASP A 74 -10.22 1.06 -5.38
N LEU A 75 -9.11 0.65 -4.76
CA LEU A 75 -8.22 -0.38 -5.28
C LEU A 75 -8.93 -1.73 -5.40
N PHE A 76 -9.68 -2.14 -4.38
CA PHE A 76 -10.41 -3.41 -4.40
C PHE A 76 -11.53 -3.42 -5.45
N MET A 77 -12.23 -2.29 -5.60
CA MET A 77 -13.31 -2.13 -6.57
C MET A 77 -12.80 -1.96 -8.01
N GLY A 78 -11.48 -1.91 -8.22
CA GLY A 78 -10.86 -1.79 -9.53
C GLY A 78 -11.03 -0.41 -10.18
N VAL A 79 -11.38 0.61 -9.38
CA VAL A 79 -11.62 1.98 -9.86
C VAL A 79 -10.34 2.60 -10.43
N THR A 80 -9.20 2.26 -9.85
CA THR A 80 -7.89 2.80 -10.24
C THR A 80 -7.28 2.08 -11.45
N GLY A 81 -7.77 0.89 -11.80
CA GLY A 81 -7.17 0.02 -12.83
C GLY A 81 -5.82 -0.60 -12.45
N GLU A 82 -5.33 -0.36 -11.23
CA GLU A 82 -3.99 -0.77 -10.77
C GLU A 82 -3.99 -2.13 -10.07
N CYS A 83 -5.17 -2.54 -9.58
CA CYS A 83 -5.40 -3.85 -9.00
C CYS A 83 -6.10 -4.74 -10.03
N ASP A 84 -5.61 -5.97 -10.18
CA ASP A 84 -6.15 -6.95 -11.09
C ASP A 84 -7.53 -7.44 -10.61
N THR A 85 -8.59 -6.97 -11.27
CA THR A 85 -9.98 -7.28 -10.91
C THR A 85 -10.29 -8.77 -11.00
N GLU A 86 -9.65 -9.53 -11.89
CA GLU A 86 -9.88 -10.98 -11.98
C GLU A 86 -9.35 -11.69 -10.74
N LYS A 87 -8.19 -11.28 -10.23
CA LYS A 87 -7.67 -11.79 -8.95
C LYS A 87 -8.55 -11.42 -7.76
N ILE A 88 -9.12 -10.22 -7.75
CA ILE A 88 -10.09 -9.83 -6.71
C ILE A 88 -11.35 -10.71 -6.79
N LYS A 89 -11.85 -11.01 -7.99
CA LYS A 89 -12.98 -11.95 -8.17
C LYS A 89 -12.64 -13.34 -7.65
N GLU A 90 -11.42 -13.84 -7.86
CA GLU A 90 -10.97 -15.12 -7.28
C GLU A 90 -11.02 -15.10 -5.75
N HIS A 91 -10.57 -14.01 -5.12
CA HIS A 91 -10.66 -13.82 -3.68
C HIS A 91 -12.11 -13.76 -3.17
N LEU A 92 -13.00 -13.06 -3.87
CA LEU A 92 -14.44 -13.02 -3.56
C LEU A 92 -15.09 -14.40 -3.71
N HIS A 93 -14.76 -15.13 -4.78
CA HIS A 93 -15.28 -16.47 -5.00
C HIS A 93 -14.81 -17.44 -3.91
N SER A 94 -13.54 -17.37 -3.51
CA SER A 94 -13.01 -18.17 -2.40
C SER A 94 -13.71 -17.81 -1.08
N LEU A 95 -13.93 -16.52 -0.81
CA LEU A 95 -14.67 -16.06 0.37
C LEU A 95 -16.09 -16.62 0.40
N GLN A 96 -16.80 -16.58 -0.73
CA GLN A 96 -18.16 -17.10 -0.85
C GLN A 96 -18.21 -18.63 -0.67
N LYS A 97 -17.23 -19.35 -1.21
CA LYS A 97 -17.18 -20.81 -1.19
C LYS A 97 -16.75 -21.38 0.16
N ASN A 98 -15.75 -20.76 0.79
CA ASN A 98 -15.05 -21.33 1.94
C ASN A 98 -15.29 -20.56 3.24
N GLY A 99 -15.87 -19.36 3.16
CA GLY A 99 -16.16 -18.49 4.30
C GLY A 99 -14.98 -17.66 4.78
N LEU A 100 -15.29 -16.71 5.68
CA LEU A 100 -14.33 -15.70 6.16
C LEU A 100 -13.15 -16.30 6.92
N ALA A 101 -13.40 -17.23 7.85
CA ALA A 101 -12.35 -17.83 8.67
C ALA A 101 -11.29 -18.57 7.81
N PHE A 102 -11.74 -19.28 6.78
CA PHE A 102 -10.83 -19.92 5.82
C PHE A 102 -10.01 -18.88 5.06
N GLN A 103 -10.67 -17.84 4.55
CA GLN A 103 -10.01 -16.81 3.75
C GLN A 103 -8.97 -16.03 4.56
N GLN A 104 -9.26 -15.74 5.83
CA GLN A 104 -8.31 -15.10 6.75
C GLN A 104 -7.12 -16.01 7.06
N ALA A 105 -7.37 -17.31 7.32
CA ALA A 105 -6.30 -18.29 7.56
C ALA A 105 -5.39 -18.48 6.34
N PHE A 106 -5.95 -18.40 5.13
CA PHE A 106 -5.18 -18.47 3.88
C PHE A 106 -4.13 -17.36 3.80
N TYR A 107 -4.46 -16.13 4.20
CA TYR A 107 -3.52 -15.00 4.16
C TYR A 107 -2.33 -15.16 5.11
N SER A 108 -2.50 -15.83 6.25
CA SER A 108 -1.41 -16.17 7.18
C SER A 108 -0.74 -17.53 6.90
N GLY A 109 -1.16 -18.24 5.85
CA GLY A 109 -0.70 -19.59 5.52
C GLY A 109 0.69 -19.65 4.88
N ASP A 110 1.20 -20.86 4.66
CA ASP A 110 2.52 -21.07 4.06
C ASP A 110 2.61 -20.65 2.58
N PHE A 111 1.47 -20.46 1.92
CA PHE A 111 1.40 -20.06 0.51
C PHE A 111 2.22 -18.81 0.19
N ASN A 112 2.19 -17.79 1.05
CA ASN A 112 2.97 -16.56 0.83
C ASN A 112 4.45 -16.68 1.22
N LEU A 113 4.90 -17.86 1.65
CA LEU A 113 6.31 -18.16 1.94
C LEU A 113 6.96 -18.98 0.82
N GLU A 114 6.15 -19.61 -0.04
CA GLU A 114 6.64 -20.37 -1.19
C GLU A 114 7.34 -19.46 -2.21
N PRO A 115 8.50 -19.81 -2.77
CA PRO A 115 9.29 -18.92 -3.63
C PRO A 115 8.53 -18.31 -4.81
N VAL A 116 7.56 -19.03 -5.38
CA VAL A 116 6.77 -18.56 -6.54
C VAL A 116 5.69 -17.55 -6.15
N HIS A 117 5.27 -17.59 -4.88
CA HIS A 117 4.15 -16.80 -4.35
C HIS A 117 4.59 -15.88 -3.22
N GLN A 118 5.90 -15.80 -2.95
CA GLN A 118 6.45 -15.13 -1.79
C GLN A 118 6.05 -13.65 -1.76
N LEU A 119 5.58 -13.20 -0.59
CA LEU A 119 5.43 -11.78 -0.32
C LEU A 119 6.63 -11.31 0.48
N GLN A 120 7.21 -10.18 0.09
CA GLN A 120 8.35 -9.57 0.75
C GLN A 120 7.93 -8.26 1.40
N PHE A 121 8.41 -8.01 2.61
CA PHE A 121 8.05 -6.83 3.39
C PHE A 121 9.29 -6.21 4.02
N ASN A 122 9.38 -4.89 3.96
CA ASN A 122 10.34 -4.13 4.75
C ASN A 122 9.64 -3.62 6.00
N TYR A 123 10.16 -3.96 7.18
CA TYR A 123 9.67 -3.47 8.46
C TYR A 123 10.53 -2.32 8.96
N TYR A 124 9.94 -1.14 9.13
CA TYR A 124 10.61 0.06 9.62
C TYR A 124 10.31 0.21 11.11
N GLN A 125 11.31 -0.03 11.97
CA GLN A 125 11.09 -0.19 13.41
C GLN A 125 10.58 1.09 14.08
N GLU A 126 11.16 2.23 13.76
CA GLU A 126 10.83 3.52 14.37
C GLU A 126 9.42 4.01 13.98
N ASP A 127 9.00 3.76 12.74
CA ASP A 127 7.65 4.09 12.25
C ASP A 127 6.61 2.99 12.54
N ASP A 128 7.04 1.84 13.06
CA ASP A 128 6.24 0.65 13.33
C ASP A 128 5.31 0.26 12.17
N CYS A 129 5.86 0.23 10.95
CA CYS A 129 5.09 -0.05 9.74
C CYS A 129 5.81 -0.98 8.77
N TYR A 130 5.02 -1.61 7.90
CA TYR A 130 5.51 -2.49 6.86
C TYR A 130 5.26 -1.89 5.47
N ILE A 131 6.21 -2.04 4.57
CA ILE A 131 6.05 -1.76 3.14
C ILE A 131 6.14 -3.06 2.37
N LEU A 132 5.08 -3.41 1.65
CA LEU A 132 5.09 -4.55 0.74
C LEU A 132 6.01 -4.26 -0.46
N GLN A 133 6.86 -5.21 -0.80
CA GLN A 133 7.80 -5.09 -1.91
C GLN A 133 7.17 -5.66 -3.19
N GLU A 134 7.28 -4.91 -4.30
CA GLU A 134 6.98 -5.27 -5.70
C GLU A 134 5.59 -5.89 -6.01
N GLN A 135 5.32 -7.10 -5.51
CA GLN A 135 4.19 -7.96 -5.90
C GLN A 135 3.21 -8.18 -4.75
N GLY A 136 1.96 -8.53 -5.10
CA GLY A 136 0.96 -8.92 -4.09
C GLY A 136 -0.04 -7.84 -3.71
N LEU A 137 -0.14 -6.74 -4.47
CA LEU A 137 -1.15 -5.69 -4.27
C LEU A 137 -2.56 -6.25 -4.07
N HIS A 138 -3.02 -7.14 -4.97
CA HIS A 138 -4.36 -7.76 -4.89
C HIS A 138 -4.56 -8.56 -3.60
N ARG A 139 -3.53 -9.30 -3.15
CA ARG A 139 -3.56 -10.06 -1.89
C ARG A 139 -3.63 -9.14 -0.68
N LEU A 140 -2.82 -8.08 -0.65
CA LEU A 140 -2.86 -7.09 0.42
C LEU A 140 -4.21 -6.37 0.50
N VAL A 141 -4.71 -5.89 -0.64
CA VAL A 141 -5.97 -5.17 -0.74
C VAL A 141 -7.13 -6.08 -0.34
N ALA A 142 -7.15 -7.33 -0.80
CA ALA A 142 -8.16 -8.30 -0.39
C ALA A 142 -8.05 -8.67 1.11
N ALA A 143 -6.85 -8.84 1.65
CA ALA A 143 -6.64 -9.10 3.07
C ALA A 143 -7.16 -7.94 3.94
N LYS A 144 -6.89 -6.69 3.55
CA LYS A 144 -7.42 -5.50 4.24
C LYS A 144 -8.95 -5.43 4.15
N MET A 145 -9.52 -5.65 2.96
CA MET A 145 -10.98 -5.63 2.77
C MET A 145 -11.70 -6.73 3.54
N PHE A 146 -11.08 -7.91 3.66
CA PHE A 146 -11.65 -9.05 4.39
C PHE A 146 -11.28 -9.09 5.87
N ASP A 147 -10.79 -7.97 6.40
CA ASP A 147 -10.45 -7.79 7.82
C ASP A 147 -9.51 -8.89 8.35
N ALA A 148 -8.57 -9.34 7.52
CA ALA A 148 -7.60 -10.34 7.93
C ALA A 148 -6.66 -9.75 8.99
N PRO A 149 -6.41 -10.46 10.11
CA PRO A 149 -5.54 -9.93 11.16
C PRO A 149 -4.07 -9.93 10.71
N TYR A 150 -3.65 -10.98 10.00
CA TYR A 150 -2.26 -11.22 9.64
C TYR A 150 -2.09 -11.63 8.18
N LEU A 151 -0.93 -11.29 7.64
CA LEU A 151 -0.37 -11.84 6.41
C LEU A 151 0.92 -12.59 6.75
N SER A 152 1.24 -13.59 5.94
CA SER A 152 2.54 -14.24 5.92
C SER A 152 3.43 -13.67 4.80
N GLY A 153 4.74 -13.73 5.00
CA GLY A 153 5.74 -13.28 4.05
C GLY A 153 7.14 -13.32 4.62
N VAL A 154 8.13 -12.95 3.82
CA VAL A 154 9.51 -12.70 4.27
C VAL A 154 9.63 -11.24 4.67
N VAL A 155 10.20 -11.01 5.85
CA VAL A 155 10.39 -9.68 6.43
C VAL A 155 11.86 -9.38 6.50
N THR A 156 12.25 -8.20 6.01
CA THR A 156 13.56 -7.59 6.22
C THR A 156 13.37 -6.39 7.13
N VAL A 157 14.12 -6.33 8.24
CA VAL A 157 14.01 -5.24 9.22
C VAL A 157 14.95 -4.10 8.86
N TYR A 158 14.46 -2.88 9.03
CA TYR A 158 15.14 -1.63 8.75
C TYR A 158 15.15 -0.76 10.01
N GLU A 159 16.30 -0.16 10.28
CA GLU A 159 16.51 0.79 11.38
C GLU A 159 16.77 2.20 10.85
N LEU A 160 16.32 3.19 11.61
CA LEU A 160 16.43 4.58 11.20
C LEU A 160 17.90 5.04 11.18
N ASN A 161 18.36 5.56 10.04
CA ASN A 161 19.61 6.27 9.96
C ASN A 161 19.36 7.78 10.12
N GLU A 162 19.60 8.30 11.32
CA GLU A 162 19.40 9.72 11.64
C GLU A 162 20.24 10.67 10.77
N ALA A 163 21.42 10.25 10.33
CA ALA A 163 22.25 11.05 9.44
C ALA A 163 21.62 11.16 8.04
N ASN A 164 21.15 10.03 7.49
CA ASN A 164 20.45 10.02 6.20
C ASN A 164 19.12 10.77 6.28
N LYS A 165 18.39 10.66 7.40
CA LYS A 165 17.13 11.39 7.62
C LYS A 165 17.35 12.90 7.56
N LYS A 166 18.43 13.38 8.19
CA LYS A 166 18.81 14.79 8.14
C LYS A 166 19.18 15.23 6.72
N LEU A 167 20.01 14.44 6.02
CA LEU A 167 20.39 14.72 4.63
C LEU A 167 19.17 14.75 3.70
N TYR A 168 18.22 13.83 3.90
CA TYR A 168 16.97 13.78 3.15
C TYR A 168 16.11 15.01 3.39
N ALA A 169 15.97 15.45 4.65
CA ALA A 169 15.24 16.68 4.98
C ALA A 169 15.87 17.92 4.31
N GLU A 170 17.20 18.00 4.28
CA GLU A 170 17.94 19.07 3.57
C GLU A 170 17.70 19.00 2.06
N TYR A 171 17.70 17.80 1.47
CA TYR A 171 17.39 17.57 0.05
C TYR A 171 15.98 18.04 -0.31
N ILE A 172 14.96 17.69 0.48
CA ILE A 172 13.58 18.11 0.26
C ILE A 172 13.46 19.63 0.32
N SER A 173 14.08 20.27 1.31
CA SER A 173 14.09 21.73 1.43
C SER A 173 14.72 22.41 0.21
N LEU A 174 15.86 21.89 -0.28
CA LEU A 174 16.52 22.41 -1.46
C LEU A 174 15.67 22.23 -2.73
N LYS A 175 15.02 21.08 -2.87
CA LYS A 175 14.12 20.76 -4.00
C LYS A 175 12.94 21.73 -4.07
N GLU A 176 12.34 22.08 -2.93
CA GLU A 176 11.28 23.07 -2.85
C GLU A 176 11.77 24.48 -3.25
N LEU A 177 12.95 24.87 -2.77
CA LEU A 177 13.53 26.18 -3.09
C LEU A 177 13.84 26.31 -4.59
N LEU A 178 14.36 25.26 -5.21
CA LEU A 178 14.59 25.20 -6.66
C LEU A 178 13.26 25.34 -7.42
N ARG A 179 12.22 24.58 -7.03
CA ARG A 179 10.90 24.67 -7.65
C ARG A 179 10.30 26.08 -7.57
N LEU A 180 10.44 26.76 -6.43
CA LEU A 180 10.00 28.15 -6.26
C LEU A 180 10.77 29.11 -7.17
N THR A 181 12.07 28.88 -7.33
CA THR A 181 12.94 29.69 -8.20
C THR A 181 12.56 29.52 -9.67
N ASP A 182 12.31 28.29 -10.11
CA ASP A 182 11.87 27.98 -11.47
C ASP A 182 10.53 28.64 -11.80
N MET A 183 9.54 28.55 -10.89
CA MET A 183 8.25 29.23 -11.06
C MET A 183 8.41 30.75 -11.16
N LYS A 184 9.30 31.34 -10.36
CA LYS A 184 9.59 32.77 -10.41
C LYS A 184 10.22 33.16 -11.76
N GLY A 185 11.14 32.35 -12.28
CA GLY A 185 11.72 32.51 -13.61
C GLY A 185 10.66 32.50 -14.71
N MET A 186 9.82 31.46 -14.75
CA MET A 186 8.71 31.37 -15.73
C MET A 186 7.75 32.55 -15.63
N THR A 187 7.45 33.02 -14.42
CA THR A 187 6.57 34.18 -14.21
C THR A 187 7.20 35.47 -14.76
N LEU A 188 8.51 35.64 -14.59
CA LEU A 188 9.29 36.77 -15.13
C LEU A 188 9.33 36.73 -16.66
N ASP A 189 9.54 35.56 -17.25
CA ASP A 189 9.55 35.38 -18.70
C ASP A 189 8.18 35.69 -19.31
N LEU A 190 7.09 35.17 -18.72
CA LEU A 190 5.71 35.50 -19.11
C LEU A 190 5.40 37.00 -18.98
N PHE A 191 5.91 37.66 -17.94
CA PHE A 191 5.74 39.10 -17.76
C PHE A 191 6.50 39.91 -18.82
N ARG A 192 7.69 39.46 -19.24
CA ARG A 192 8.47 40.08 -20.32
C ARG A 192 7.78 39.90 -21.68
N GLU A 193 7.32 38.69 -21.98
CA GLU A 193 6.58 38.38 -23.22
C GLU A 193 5.29 39.20 -23.36
N LYS A 194 4.53 39.39 -22.27
CA LYS A 194 3.30 40.19 -22.30
C LYS A 194 3.51 41.69 -22.42
N ASN A 195 4.67 42.20 -21.98
CA ASN A 195 4.93 43.63 -21.91
C ASN A 195 5.84 44.16 -23.02
N ASN A 196 6.22 43.34 -24.02
CA ASN A 196 7.02 43.72 -25.20
C ASN A 196 8.05 44.84 -24.93
N PHE A 197 9.16 44.46 -24.31
CA PHE A 197 10.46 45.06 -24.63
C PHE A 197 11.12 44.27 -25.76
#